data_AF-A0A221W6S3-F1
#
_entry.id   AF-A0A221W6S3-F1
#
_cell.length_a   1.000
_cell.length_b   1.000
_cell.length_c   1.000
_cell.angle_alpha   90.00
_cell.angle_beta   90.00
_cell.angle_gamma   90.00
#
_symmetry.space_group_name_H-M   'P 1'
#
loop_
_entity.id
_entity.type
_entity.pdbx_description
1 polymer ?
#
loop_
_entity_poly.entity_id
_entity_poly.type
_entity_poly.pdbx_seq_one_letter_code
_entity_poly.pdbx_strand_id
1 'polypeptide(L)' 'MYGPRAAEYDDVLLRRFVTRSGHSRELLLLYRAAYAVLGANSYAADGTDGHFAWCAAVLARPDVRELLC' A
#
# COMPACT_ATOMS: atom_id res chain seq x y z
N MET A 1 3.33 1.13 7.56
CA MET A 1 4.28 1.21 6.42
C MET A 1 5.60 0.55 6.74
N TYR A 2 6.26 0.89 7.86
CA TYR A 2 7.60 0.37 8.19
C TYR A 2 7.64 -0.64 9.35
N GLY A 3 8.71 -1.42 9.42
CA GLY A 3 8.97 -2.39 10.49
C GLY A 3 8.53 -3.83 10.19
N PRO A 4 8.93 -4.80 11.01
CA PRO A 4 8.79 -6.24 10.73
C PRO A 4 7.34 -6.72 10.67
N ARG A 5 6.40 -5.99 11.30
CA ARG A 5 4.96 -6.32 11.32
C ARG A 5 4.13 -5.43 10.41
N ALA A 6 4.76 -4.66 9.52
CA ALA A 6 4.06 -3.69 8.68
C ALA A 6 2.98 -4.32 7.81
N ALA A 7 3.26 -5.49 7.21
CA ALA A 7 2.30 -6.22 6.37
C ALA A 7 1.08 -6.69 7.18
N GLU A 8 1.31 -7.28 8.35
CA GLU A 8 0.24 -7.75 9.24
C GLU A 8 -0.69 -6.60 9.65
N TYR A 9 -0.13 -5.46 10.07
CA TYR A 9 -0.92 -4.29 10.44
C TYR A 9 -1.65 -3.68 9.24
N ASP A 10 -1.05 -3.75 8.05
CA ASP A 10 -1.69 -3.26 6.84
C ASP A 10 -2.92 -4.07 6.47
N ASP A 11 -2.85 -5.40 6.56
CA ASP A 11 -3.99 -6.27 6.29
C ASP A 11 -5.11 -6.10 7.34
N VAL A 12 -4.75 -5.91 8.61
CA VAL A 12 -5.73 -5.56 9.67
C VAL A 12 -6.42 -4.23 9.34
N LEU A 13 -5.67 -3.23 8.90
CA LEU A 13 -6.20 -1.92 8.56
C LEU A 13 -7.11 -1.98 7.34
N LEU A 14 -6.71 -2.69 6.28
CA LEU A 14 -7.52 -2.90 5.08
C LEU A 14 -8.85 -3.57 5.43
N ARG A 15 -8.84 -4.66 6.22
CA ARG A 15 -10.07 -5.32 6.67
C ARG A 15 -10.98 -4.37 7.43
N ARG A 16 -10.42 -3.56 8.34
CA ARG A 16 -11.20 -2.58 9.10
C ARG A 16 -11.85 -1.53 8.22
N PHE A 17 -11.15 -1.04 7.19
CA PHE A 17 -11.72 -0.10 6.24
C PHE A 17 -12.85 -0.73 5.44
N VAL A 18 -12.65 -1.91 4.86
CA VAL A 18 -13.71 -2.63 4.13
C VAL A 18 -14.97 -2.78 4.99
N THR A 19 -14.82 -3.18 6.26
CA THR A 19 -15.98 -3.36 7.16
C THR A 19 -16.64 -2.04 7.58
N ARG A 20 -15.88 -0.95 7.76
CA ARG A 20 -16.39 0.29 8.36
C ARG A 20 -16.81 1.36 7.36
N SER A 21 -16.15 1.47 6.20
CA SER A 21 -16.42 2.54 5.24
C SER A 21 -17.40 2.14 4.14
N GLY A 22 -17.72 0.84 4.00
CA GLY A 22 -18.57 0.33 2.92
C GLY A 22 -17.92 0.37 1.54
N HIS A 23 -16.65 0.78 1.46
CA HIS A 23 -15.87 0.72 0.22
C HIS A 23 -15.41 -0.70 -0.07
N SER A 24 -15.40 -1.07 -1.36
CA SER A 24 -14.90 -2.36 -1.76
C SER A 24 -13.39 -2.48 -1.50
N ARG A 25 -12.93 -3.71 -1.30
CA ARG A 25 -11.51 -3.99 -1.08
C ARG A 25 -10.68 -3.55 -2.28
N GLU A 26 -11.20 -3.78 -3.48
CA GLU A 26 -10.60 -3.43 -4.77
C GLU A 26 -10.39 -1.92 -4.86
N LEU A 27 -11.38 -1.11 -4.48
CA LEU A 27 -11.26 0.34 -4.49
C LEU A 27 -10.14 0.81 -3.54
N LEU A 28 -10.09 0.25 -2.33
CA LEU A 28 -9.06 0.60 -1.35
C LEU A 28 -7.65 0.21 -1.81
N LEU A 29 -7.51 -0.96 -2.46
CA LEU A 29 -6.25 -1.40 -3.07
C LEU A 29 -5.84 -0.51 -4.24
N LEU A 30 -6.79 -0.07 -5.08
CA LEU A 30 -6.54 0.85 -6.18
C LEU A 30 -6.01 2.20 -5.68
N TYR A 31 -6.67 2.79 -4.67
CA TYR A 31 -6.19 4.03 -4.04
C TYR A 31 -4.80 3.86 -3.44
N ARG A 32 -4.52 2.70 -2.84
CA ARG A 32 -3.20 2.40 -2.30
C ARG A 32 -2.13 2.32 -3.39
N ALA A 33 -2.43 1.66 -4.50
CA ALA A 33 -1.52 1.58 -5.64
C ALA A 33 -1.26 2.98 -6.24
N ALA A 34 -2.31 3.78 -6.41
CA ALA A 34 -2.18 5.16 -6.88
C ALA A 34 -1.30 6.01 -5.94
N TYR A 35 -1.49 5.91 -4.62
CA TYR A 35 -0.63 6.57 -3.65
C TYR A 35 0.82 6.10 -3.76
N ALA A 36 1.06 4.79 -3.91
CA ALA A 36 2.41 4.24 -4.04
C ALA A 36 3.13 4.78 -5.28
N VAL A 37 2.45 4.87 -6.43
CA VAL A 37 3.02 5.43 -7.66
C VAL A 37 3.32 6.92 -7.51
N LEU A 38 2.35 7.70 -7.03
CA LEU A 38 2.48 9.16 -6.93
C LEU A 38 3.48 9.57 -5.86
N GLY A 39 3.57 8.82 -4.77
CA GLY A 39 4.38 9.12 -3.58
C GLY A 39 5.81 8.55 -3.61
N ALA A 40 6.12 7.61 -4.50
CA ALA A 40 7.38 6.85 -4.48
C ALA A 40 8.65 7.70 -4.33
N ASN A 41 8.65 8.92 -4.90
CA ASN A 41 9.79 9.83 -4.92
C ASN A 41 9.52 11.14 -4.13
N SER A 42 8.48 11.18 -3.29
CA SER A 42 8.07 12.40 -2.58
C SER A 42 8.78 12.63 -1.24
N TYR A 43 9.56 11.66 -0.78
CA TYR A 43 10.24 11.71 0.53
C TYR A 43 11.77 11.78 0.38
N ALA A 44 12.54 11.14 1.26
CA ALA A 44 14.00 11.29 1.29
C ALA A 44 14.62 10.95 -0.08
N ALA A 45 15.40 11.89 -0.61
CA ALA A 45 16.02 11.77 -1.93
C ALA A 45 17.04 10.62 -2.03
N ASP A 46 17.59 10.18 -0.90
CA ASP A 46 18.51 9.04 -0.81
C ASP A 46 17.80 7.70 -0.52
N GLY A 47 16.47 7.71 -0.35
CA GLY A 47 15.66 6.51 -0.09
C GLY A 47 15.87 5.88 1.28
N THR A 48 16.57 6.53 2.21
CA THR A 48 16.93 5.96 3.52
C THR A 48 15.75 5.85 4.49
N ASP A 49 14.64 6.54 4.21
CA ASP A 49 13.41 6.50 5.00
C ASP A 49 12.54 5.26 4.74
N GLY A 50 12.90 4.44 3.75
CA GLY A 50 12.18 3.22 3.38
C GLY A 50 10.86 3.46 2.62
N HIS A 51 10.52 4.70 2.26
CA HIS A 51 9.27 5.01 1.59
C HIS A 51 9.21 4.38 0.19
N PHE A 52 10.26 4.58 -0.62
CA PHE A 52 10.35 3.98 -1.94
C PHE A 52 10.25 2.45 -1.89
N ALA A 53 10.96 1.82 -0.96
CA ALA A 53 10.93 0.36 -0.77
C ALA A 53 9.51 -0.12 -0.40
N TRP A 54 8.80 0.63 0.46
CA TRP A 54 7.42 0.33 0.79
C TRP A 54 6.48 0.49 -0.42
N CYS A 55 6.62 1.56 -1.22
CA CYS A 55 5.82 1.76 -2.43
C CYS A 55 6.03 0.62 -3.44
N ALA A 56 7.27 0.22 -3.68
CA ALA A 56 7.60 -0.91 -4.54
C ALA A 56 6.99 -2.22 -4.01
N ALA A 57 7.06 -2.45 -2.69
CA ALA A 57 6.46 -3.63 -2.07
C ALA A 57 4.93 -3.66 -2.22
N VAL A 58 4.24 -2.51 -2.07
CA VAL A 58 2.80 -2.39 -2.31
C VAL A 58 2.44 -2.80 -3.74
N LEU A 59 3.15 -2.27 -4.73
CA LEU A 59 2.91 -2.56 -6.15
C LEU A 59 3.25 -4.01 -6.53
N ALA A 60 4.13 -4.65 -5.77
CA ALA A 60 4.51 -6.05 -5.96
C ALA A 60 3.54 -7.05 -5.29
N ARG A 61 2.62 -6.61 -4.42
CA ARG A 61 1.68 -7.51 -3.75
C ARG A 61 0.80 -8.24 -4.77
N PRO A 62 0.54 -9.55 -4.60
CA PRO A 62 -0.27 -10.33 -5.55
C PRO A 62 -1.67 -9.75 -5.78
N ASP A 63 -2.36 -9.34 -4.72
CA ASP A 63 -3.71 -8.78 -4.78
C ASP A 63 -3.77 -7.40 -5.47
N VAL A 64 -2.71 -6.61 -5.36
CA VAL A 64 -2.58 -5.34 -6.08
C VAL A 64 -2.25 -5.61 -7.56
N ARG A 65 -1.38 -6.58 -7.86
CA ARG A 65 -1.04 -6.93 -9.25
C ARG A 65 -2.23 -7.51 -10.01
N GLU A 66 -2.97 -8.41 -9.38
CA GLU A 66 -4.19 -9.00 -9.95
C GLU A 66 -5.24 -7.93 -10.27
N LEU A 67 -5.33 -6.89 -9.45
CA LEU A 67 -6.26 -5.77 -9.69
C LEU A 67 -5.84 -4.87 -10.87
N LEU A 68 -4.54 -4.76 -11.14
CA LEU A 68 -3.98 -3.81 -12.12
C LEU A 68 -3.72 -4.43 -13.50
N CYS A 69 -3.83 -5.75 -13.64
CA CYS A 69 -3.58 -6.51 -14.88
C CYS A 69 -4.88 -7.12 -15.41
#